data_AF-A0A512J9I5-F1
#
_entry.id   AF-A0A512J9I5-F1
#
_cell.length_a   1.000
_cell.length_b   1.000
_cell.length_c   1.000
_cell.angle_alpha   90.00
_cell.angle_beta   90.00
_cell.angle_gamma   90.00
#
_symmetry.space_group_name_H-M   'P 1'
#
loop_
_entity.id
_entity.type
_entity.pdbx_description
1 polymer ?
#
loop_
_entity_poly.entity_id
_entity_poly.type
_entity_poly.pdbx_seq_one_letter_code
_entity_poly.pdbx_strand_id
1 'polypeptide(L)' 'MDNKDRITIVGIARLEGIEVIDGGDTLGVRLRGANEREITLLVPQQVAADLQANLNVSLQEAQDRRRAR' A
#
# COMPACT_ATOMS: atom_id res chain seq x y z
N MET A 1 23.50 -3.16 11.25
CA MET A 1 22.12 -3.41 10.79
C MET A 1 21.90 -2.56 9.56
N ASP A 2 21.66 -3.21 8.43
CA ASP A 2 21.54 -2.56 7.13
C ASP A 2 20.23 -1.75 7.08
N ASN A 3 20.26 -0.53 6.55
CA ASN A 3 19.16 0.44 6.65
C ASN A 3 17.93 0.08 5.78
N LYS A 4 17.93 -1.12 5.18
CA LYS A 4 16.99 -1.58 4.14
C LYS A 4 15.61 -1.97 4.66
N ASP A 5 15.47 -2.24 5.96
CA ASP A 5 14.22 -2.78 6.53
C ASP A 5 13.42 -1.77 7.38
N ARG A 6 13.81 -0.50 7.42
CA ARG A 6 13.03 0.52 8.14
C ARG A 6 11.87 1.02 7.28
N ILE A 7 10.67 0.55 7.59
CA ILE A 7 9.42 1.18 7.14
C ILE A 7 9.46 2.65 7.59
N THR A 8 9.48 3.56 6.63
CA THR A 8 9.42 5.00 6.89
C THR A 8 8.00 5.47 6.66
N ILE A 9 7.31 5.84 7.74
CA ILE A 9 5.98 6.45 7.65
C ILE A 9 6.19 7.93 7.32
N VAL A 10 5.84 8.31 6.09
CA VAL A 10 5.96 9.69 5.60
C VAL A 10 4.70 10.52 5.85
N GLY A 11 3.58 9.88 6.18
CA GLY A 11 2.31 10.55 6.48
C GLY A 11 1.17 9.57 6.74
N ILE A 12 0.06 10.12 7.24
CA ILE A 12 -1.20 9.40 7.44
C ILE A 12 -2.29 10.16 6.69
N ALA A 13 -3.05 9.45 5.86
CA ALA A 13 -4.12 10.01 5.06
C ALA A 13 -5.29 9.02 4.98
N ARG A 14 -6.50 9.52 4.77
CA ARG A 14 -7.68 8.72 4.48
C ARG A 14 -7.63 8.29 3.00
N LEU A 15 -7.95 7.03 2.72
CA LEU A 15 -8.16 6.55 1.36
C LEU A 15 -9.56 6.98 0.87
N GLU A 16 -9.61 7.75 -0.21
CA GLU A 16 -10.85 8.25 -0.82
C GLU A 16 -11.26 7.44 -2.06
N GLY A 17 -10.32 6.77 -2.73
CA GLY A 17 -10.63 5.93 -3.86
C GLY A 17 -9.40 5.36 -4.53
N ILE A 18 -9.63 4.33 -5.33
CA ILE A 18 -8.63 3.67 -6.18
C ILE A 18 -9.23 3.55 -7.57
N GLU A 19 -8.49 3.95 -8.58
CA GLU A 19 -8.87 3.87 -9.98
C GLU A 19 -7.73 3.32 -10.83
N VAL A 20 -8.09 2.58 -11.87
CA VAL A 20 -7.13 2.12 -12.89
C VAL A 20 -7.09 3.18 -13.98
N ILE A 21 -5.90 3.66 -14.30
CA ILE A 21 -5.66 4.68 -15.32
C ILE A 21 -4.62 4.17 -16.33
N ASP A 22 -4.35 4.98 -17.36
CA ASP A 22 -3.32 4.71 -18.37
C ASP A 22 -3.45 3.31 -19.01
N GLY A 23 -4.67 2.98 -19.44
CA GLY A 23 -4.96 1.72 -20.11
C GLY A 23 -4.86 0.45 -19.26
N GLY A 24 -4.55 0.55 -17.96
CA GLY A 24 -4.34 -0.60 -17.09
C GLY A 24 -3.01 -0.59 -16.33
N ASP A 25 -2.06 0.24 -16.77
CA ASP A 25 -0.67 0.14 -16.35
C ASP A 25 -0.38 0.86 -15.03
N THR A 26 -1.29 1.73 -14.58
CA THR A 26 -1.11 2.52 -13.35
C THR A 26 -2.39 2.56 -12.52
N LEU A 27 -2.25 2.44 -11.20
CA LEU A 27 -3.30 2.73 -10.24
C LEU A 27 -3.16 4.17 -9.74
N GLY A 28 -4.25 4.93 -9.84
CA GLY A 28 -4.42 6.20 -9.12
C GLY A 28 -5.01 5.93 -7.74
N VAL A 29 -4.26 6.23 -6.68
CA VAL A 29 -4.72 6.11 -5.30
C VAL A 29 -4.98 7.50 -4.74
N ARG A 30 -6.25 7.85 -4.57
CA ARG A 30 -6.65 9.16 -4.04
C ARG A 30 -6.68 9.13 -2.53
N LEU A 31 -5.95 10.06 -1.93
CA LEU A 31 -5.76 10.19 -0.50
C LEU A 31 -6.18 11.58 -0.04
N ARG A 32 -6.76 11.66 1.16
CA ARG A 32 -7.06 12.92 1.84
C ARG A 32 -6.24 13.07 3.10
N GLY A 33 -5.39 14.08 3.12
CA GLY A 33 -4.59 14.43 4.29
C GLY A 33 -5.44 15.05 5.40
N ALA A 34 -4.88 15.13 6.61
CA ALA A 34 -5.56 15.73 7.77
C ALA A 34 -5.89 17.23 7.59
N ASN A 35 -5.24 17.90 6.63
CA ASN A 35 -5.52 19.29 6.24
C ASN A 35 -6.58 19.39 5.12
N GLU A 36 -7.35 18.32 4.89
CA GLU A 36 -8.36 18.20 3.83
C GLU A 36 -7.81 18.36 2.40
N ARG A 37 -6.47 18.34 2.23
CA ARG A 37 -5.86 18.37 0.90
C ARG A 37 -5.89 16.97 0.29
N GLU A 38 -6.25 16.93 -0.99
CA GLU A 38 -6.21 15.72 -1.79
C GLU A 38 -4.82 15.51 -2.40
N ILE A 39 -4.35 14.27 -2.35
CA ILE A 39 -3.11 13.81 -2.97
C ILE A 39 -3.44 12.54 -3.74
N THR A 40 -3.02 12.47 -4.99
CA THR A 40 -3.10 11.23 -5.77
C THR A 40 -1.72 10.60 -5.85
N LEU A 41 -1.59 9.37 -5.36
CA LEU A 41 -0.40 8.56 -5.58
C LEU A 41 -0.58 7.76 -6.86
N LEU A 42 0.41 7.84 -7.76
CA LEU A 42 0.46 7.02 -8.96
C LEU A 42 1.31 5.79 -8.67
N VAL A 43 0.69 4.62 -8.76
CA VAL A 43 1.33 3.35 -8.44
C VAL A 43 1.36 2.50 -9.70
N PRO A 44 2.55 2.28 -10.31
CA PRO A 44 2.67 1.37 -11.44
C PRO A 44 2.15 -0.02 -11.09
N GLN A 45 1.53 -0.71 -12.04
CA GLN A 45 0.91 -2.01 -11.83
C GLN A 45 1.88 -3.04 -11.21
N GLN A 46 3.14 -3.03 -11.63
CA GLN A 46 4.18 -3.91 -11.05
C GLN A 46 4.36 -3.66 -9.54
N VAL A 47 4.42 -2.39 -9.12
CA VAL A 47 4.56 -2.02 -7.70
C VAL A 47 3.32 -2.43 -6.92
N ALA A 48 2.13 -2.28 -7.51
CA ALA A 48 0.88 -2.73 -6.90
C ALA A 48 0.84 -4.26 -6.72
N ALA A 49 1.31 -5.02 -7.71
CA ALA A 49 1.42 -6.47 -7.64
C ALA A 49 2.40 -6.91 -6.55
N ASP A 50 3.57 -6.28 -6.48
CA ASP A 50 4.58 -6.56 -5.46
C ASP A 50 4.06 -6.24 -4.04
N LEU A 51 3.36 -5.12 -3.88
CA LEU A 51 2.69 -4.76 -2.62
C LEU A 51 1.65 -5.81 -2.22
N GLN A 52 0.80 -6.25 -3.16
CA GLN A 52 -0.22 -7.26 -2.90
C GLN A 52 0.41 -8.60 -2.47
N ALA A 53 1.47 -9.05 -3.16
CA ALA A 53 2.17 -10.27 -2.83
C ALA A 53 2.75 -10.22 -1.41
N ASN A 54 3.43 -9.12 -1.05
CA ASN A 54 4.02 -8.94 0.28
C ASN A 54 2.97 -8.86 1.40
N LEU A 55 1.84 -8.20 1.13
CA LEU A 55 0.72 -8.14 2.08
C LEU A 55 0.11 -9.52 2.32
N ASN A 56 -0.06 -10.32 1.25
CA ASN A 56 -0.60 -11.68 1.36
C ASN A 56 0.32 -12.59 2.19
N VAL A 57 1.63 -12.52 1.98
CA VAL A 57 2.62 -13.27 2.79
C VAL A 57 2.50 -12.87 4.27
N SER A 58 2.50 -11.57 4.56
CA SER A 58 2.42 -11.06 5.94
C SER A 58 1.11 -11.44 6.63
N LEU A 59 -0.01 -11.44 5.89
CA LEU A 59 -1.32 -11.88 6.39
C LEU A 59 -1.33 -13.37 6.69
N GLN A 60 -0.78 -14.20 5.80
CA GLN A 60 -0.69 -15.65 5.99
C GLN A 60 0.11 -15.97 7.26
N GLU A 61 1.29 -15.36 7.42
CA GLU A 61 2.12 -15.53 8.63
C GLU A 61 1.41 -15.08 9.92
N ALA A 62 0.59 -14.03 9.84
CA ALA A 62 -0.21 -13.57 10.96
C ALA A 62 -1.34 -14.56 11.30
N GLN A 63 -1.96 -15.18 10.30
CA GLN A 63 -2.99 -16.20 10.49
C GLN A 63 -2.42 -17.50 11.08
N ASP A 64 -1.26 -17.95 10.59
CA ASP A 64 -0.62 -19.17 11.09
C ASP A 64 -0.20 -19.03 12.55
N ARG A 65 0.33 -17.85 12.94
CA ARG A 65 0.61 -17.52 14.34
C ARG A 65 -0.63 -17.52 15.24
N ARG A 66 -1.81 -17.20 14.70
CA ARG A 66 -3.08 -17.26 15.45
C ARG A 66 -3.60 -18.69 15.62
N ARG A 67 -3.36 -19.56 14.63
CA ARG A 67 -3.79 -20.98 14.67
C ARG A 67 -2.92 -21.86 15.57
N ALA A 68 -1.67 -21.45 15.79
CA ALA A 68 -0.74 -22.14 16.69
C ALA A 68 -0.91 -21.78 18.18
N ARG A 69 -1.91 -20.97 18.53
CA ARG A 69 -2.28 -20.61 19.91
C ARG A 69 -3.61 -21.26 20.27
#